data_AF-A0AAX4HV92-F1
#
_entry.id   AF-A0AAX4HV92-F1
#
_cell.length_a   1.000
_cell.length_b   1.000
_cell.length_c   1.000
_cell.angle_alpha   90.00
_cell.angle_beta   90.00
_cell.angle_gamma   90.00
#
_symmetry.space_group_name_H-M   'P 1'
#
loop_
_entity.id
_entity.type
_entity.pdbx_description
1 polymer ?
#
loop_
_entity_poly.entity_id
_entity_poly.type
_entity_poly.pdbx_seq_one_letter_code
_entity_poly.pdbx_strand_id
1 'polypeptide(L)' 'MKSIILLGLLFSSIGFANTKTVALGFQCRADGADGTVAFATHMNRYTSEAMALQQCQASSRRPGTCRIVSCL' A
#
# COMPACT_ATOMS: atom_id res chain seq x y z
N MET A 1 28.46 -19.35 13.55
CA MET A 1 27.96 -18.12 14.18
C MET A 1 28.19 -16.94 13.23
N LYS A 2 27.30 -16.74 12.25
CA LYS A 2 27.40 -15.73 11.17
C LYS A 2 25.99 -15.45 10.61
N SER A 3 25.08 -14.86 11.40
CA SER A 3 23.72 -14.53 10.86
C SER A 3 22.96 -13.38 11.56
N ILE A 4 23.53 -12.62 12.50
CA ILE A 4 22.75 -11.63 13.28
C ILE A 4 22.88 -10.20 12.72
N ILE A 5 23.64 -10.00 11.65
CA ILE A 5 23.88 -8.68 11.03
C ILE A 5 22.98 -8.51 9.80
N LEU A 6 21.66 -8.59 9.98
CA LEU A 6 20.72 -8.23 8.91
C LEU A 6 19.38 -7.64 9.39
N LEU A 7 19.30 -7.26 10.67
CA LEU A 7 18.13 -6.59 11.26
C LEU A 7 18.37 -5.10 11.56
N GLY A 8 19.47 -4.51 11.07
CA GLY A 8 19.83 -3.11 11.30
C GLY A 8 19.29 -2.10 10.29
N LEU A 9 18.44 -2.52 9.34
CA LEU A 9 18.11 -1.73 8.14
C LEU A 9 16.64 -1.30 8.02
N LEU A 10 15.81 -1.49 9.07
CA LEU A 10 14.36 -1.23 8.97
C LEU A 10 13.79 -0.21 9.96
N PHE A 11 14.56 0.38 10.89
CA PHE A 11 13.97 1.21 11.96
C PHE A 11 14.52 2.63 12.16
N SER A 12 15.46 3.11 11.34
CA SER A 12 16.11 4.42 11.56
C SER A 12 15.66 5.54 10.63
N SER A 13 14.45 5.48 10.05
CA SER A 13 13.80 6.66 9.47
C SER A 13 12.93 7.35 10.52
N ILE A 14 13.53 7.73 11.65
CA ILE A 14 13.00 8.80 12.50
C ILE A 14 13.30 10.11 11.76
N GLY A 15 12.41 10.44 10.83
CA GLY A 15 12.35 11.72 10.12
C GLY A 15 10.98 12.38 10.31
N PHE A 16 10.31 12.12 11.43
CA PHE A 16 9.13 12.87 11.84
C PHE A 16 9.58 14.19 12.49
N ALA A 17 10.14 15.07 11.66
CA ALA A 17 10.49 16.41 12.05
C ALA A 17 9.65 17.42 11.23
N ASN A 18 8.80 18.12 11.96
CA ASN A 18 8.30 19.47 11.68
C ASN A 18 7.18 19.68 10.64
N THR A 19 5.99 19.89 11.21
CA THR A 19 5.09 21.04 11.02
C THR A 19 4.41 21.26 9.66
N LYS A 20 3.07 21.11 9.68
CA LYS A 20 2.06 21.69 8.77
C LYS A 20 1.90 21.09 7.37
N THR A 21 1.77 19.78 7.31
CA THR A 21 0.70 19.17 6.52
C THR A 21 0.37 17.87 7.21
N VAL A 22 -0.81 17.76 7.83
CA VAL A 22 -1.35 16.43 8.11
C VAL A 22 -1.63 15.86 6.72
N ALA A 23 -0.62 15.27 6.10
CA ALA A 23 -0.78 14.50 4.89
C ALA A 23 -1.59 13.28 5.34
N LEU A 24 -2.91 13.41 5.27
CA LEU A 24 -3.83 12.30 5.44
C LEU A 24 -3.52 11.33 4.30
N GLY A 25 -2.59 10.42 4.55
CA GLY A 25 -2.32 9.30 3.67
C GLY A 25 -3.52 8.38 3.78
N PHE A 26 -4.30 8.28 2.71
CA PHE A 26 -5.37 7.31 2.61
C PHE A 26 -4.77 5.98 2.18
N GLN A 27 -5.16 4.88 2.82
CA GLN A 27 -4.66 3.55 2.47
C GLN A 27 -5.80 2.70 1.97
N CYS A 28 -5.69 2.18 0.74
CA CYS A 28 -6.71 1.36 0.12
C CYS A 28 -6.25 -0.08 -0.05
N ARG A 29 -7.17 -1.02 0.20
CA ARG A 29 -7.03 -2.45 -0.06
C ARG A 29 -7.94 -2.87 -1.21
N ALA A 30 -7.37 -3.57 -2.19
CA ALA A 30 -8.09 -4.20 -3.30
C ALA A 30 -7.94 -5.72 -3.24
N ASP A 31 -8.97 -6.45 -3.68
CA ASP A 31 -9.00 -7.92 -3.77
C ASP A 31 -9.53 -8.37 -5.13
N GLY A 32 -8.93 -9.43 -5.69
CA GLY A 32 -9.24 -10.01 -7.01
C GLY A 32 -9.96 -11.35 -6.89
N ALA A 33 -10.66 -11.78 -7.95
CA ALA A 33 -11.43 -13.03 -7.93
C ALA A 33 -10.56 -14.31 -7.81
N ASP A 34 -9.26 -14.19 -8.04
CA ASP A 34 -8.25 -15.23 -7.85
C ASP A 34 -7.57 -15.18 -6.47
N GLY A 35 -8.05 -14.31 -5.56
CA GLY A 35 -7.52 -14.16 -4.19
C GLY A 35 -6.28 -13.27 -4.09
N THR A 36 -5.91 -12.56 -5.17
CA THR A 36 -4.80 -11.61 -5.16
C THR A 36 -5.18 -10.32 -4.44
N VAL A 37 -4.36 -9.88 -3.48
CA VAL A 37 -4.60 -8.66 -2.69
C VAL A 37 -3.55 -7.61 -3.01
N ALA A 38 -3.96 -6.35 -3.21
CA ALA A 38 -3.07 -5.21 -3.44
C ALA A 38 -3.38 -4.03 -2.49
N PHE A 39 -2.37 -3.19 -2.24
CA PHE A 39 -2.47 -2.05 -1.32
C PHE A 39 -1.75 -0.82 -1.87
N ALA A 40 -2.35 0.36 -1.73
CA ALA A 40 -1.73 1.63 -2.09
C ALA A 40 -2.00 2.72 -1.04
N THR A 41 -1.04 3.63 -0.84
CA THR A 41 -1.14 4.75 0.11
C THR A 41 -0.80 6.08 -0.56
N HIS A 42 -1.74 7.03 -0.59
CA HIS A 42 -1.55 8.34 -1.23
C HIS A 42 -2.24 9.48 -0.46
N MET A 43 -1.91 10.72 -0.82
CA MET A 43 -2.45 11.93 -0.16
C MET A 43 -3.96 12.15 -0.32
N ASN A 44 -4.63 11.42 -1.22
CA ASN A 44 -6.09 11.45 -1.34
C ASN A 44 -6.67 10.04 -1.54
N ARG A 45 -7.92 9.86 -1.12
CA ARG A 45 -8.62 8.57 -1.20
C ARG A 45 -8.78 8.07 -2.63
N TYR A 46 -9.18 8.95 -3.56
CA TYR A 46 -9.43 8.58 -4.96
C TYR A 46 -8.17 8.02 -5.67
N THR A 47 -7.01 8.61 -5.43
CA THR A 47 -5.72 8.12 -5.97
C THR A 47 -5.33 6.79 -5.33
N SER A 48 -5.55 6.64 -4.03
CA SER A 48 -5.31 5.38 -3.33
C SER A 48 -6.21 4.25 -3.86
N GLU A 49 -7.48 4.54 -4.14
CA GLU A 49 -8.41 3.60 -4.77
C GLU A 49 -7.95 3.22 -6.18
N ALA A 50 -7.63 4.20 -7.01
CA ALA A 50 -7.19 3.96 -8.38
C ALA A 50 -5.91 3.11 -8.43
N MET A 51 -4.91 3.42 -7.60
CA MET A 51 -3.63 2.71 -7.60
C MET A 51 -3.75 1.30 -6.99
N ALA A 52 -4.53 1.13 -5.92
CA ALA A 52 -4.80 -0.20 -5.36
C ALA A 52 -5.53 -1.08 -6.38
N LEU A 53 -6.51 -0.52 -7.10
CA LEU A 53 -7.24 -1.24 -8.15
C LEU A 53 -6.31 -1.61 -9.32
N GLN A 54 -5.49 -0.67 -9.79
CA GLN A 54 -4.55 -0.90 -10.89
C GLN A 54 -3.53 -1.99 -10.55
N GLN A 55 -2.96 -1.96 -9.34
CA GLN A 55 -2.03 -2.98 -8.88
C GLN A 55 -2.68 -4.35 -8.75
N CYS A 56 -3.92 -4.41 -8.22
CA CYS A 56 -4.68 -5.65 -8.19
C CYS A 56 -4.90 -6.19 -9.61
N GLN A 57 -5.33 -5.36 -10.55
CA GLN A 57 -5.57 -5.78 -11.94
C GLN A 57 -4.29 -6.26 -12.64
N ALA A 58 -3.15 -5.63 -12.35
CA ALA A 58 -1.86 -6.06 -12.86
C ALA A 58 -1.38 -7.40 -12.26
N SER A 59 -1.79 -7.71 -11.03
CA SER A 59 -1.39 -8.92 -10.31
C SER A 59 -2.36 -10.09 -10.51
N SER A 60 -3.63 -9.79 -10.81
CA SER A 60 -4.68 -10.77 -11.01
C SER A 60 -4.58 -11.43 -12.38
N ARG A 61 -4.81 -12.74 -12.43
CA ARG A 61 -4.86 -13.51 -13.68
C ARG A 61 -6.11 -13.20 -14.51
N ARG A 62 -7.13 -12.57 -13.92
CA ARG A 62 -8.41 -12.24 -14.56
C ARG A 62 -8.63 -10.73 -14.54
N PRO A 63 -8.22 -9.99 -15.59
CA PRO A 63 -8.39 -8.55 -15.66
C PRO A 63 -9.88 -8.18 -15.54
N GLY A 64 -10.18 -7.13 -14.76
CA GLY A 64 -11.55 -6.66 -14.51
C GLY A 64 -12.29 -7.31 -13.32
N THR A 65 -11.66 -8.25 -12.60
CA THR A 65 -12.28 -8.89 -11.41
C THR A 65 -11.81 -8.33 -10.06
N CYS A 66 -10.99 -7.28 -10.08
CA CYS A 66 -10.52 -6.60 -8.88
C CYS A 66 -11.54 -5.58 -8.37
N ARG A 67 -11.66 -5.48 -7.04
CA ARG A 67 -12.51 -4.50 -6.36
C ARG A 67 -11.82 -3.93 -5.12
N ILE A 68 -12.19 -2.71 -4.73
CA ILE A 68 -11.76 -2.12 -3.47
C ILE A 68 -12.58 -2.70 -2.32
N VAL A 69 -11.90 -3.18 -1.28
CA VAL A 69 -12.51 -3.73 -0.06
C VAL A 69 -12.66 -2.66 1.00
N SER A 70 -11.64 -1.81 1.18
CA SER A 70 -11.63 -0.77 2.20
C SER A 70 -10.63 0.32 1.86
N CYS A 71 -10.96 1.58 2.20
CA CYS A 71 -10.03 2.69 2.22
C CYS A 71 -10.15 3.41 3.56
N LEU A 72 -9.01 3.51 4.25
CA LEU A 72 -8.85 4.27 5.50
C LEU A 72 -8.48 5.71 5.18
#